data_AF-G0PET4-F1
#
_entry.id   AF-G0PET4-F1
#
_cell.length_a   1.000
_cell.length_b   1.000
_cell.length_c   1.000
_cell.angle_alpha   90.00
_cell.angle_beta   90.00
_cell.angle_gamma   90.00
#
_symmetry.space_group_name_H-M   'P 1'
#
loop_
_entity.id
_entity.type
_entity.pdbx_description
1 polymer ?
#
loop_
_entity_poly.entity_id
_entity_poly.type
_entity_poly.pdbx_seq_one_letter_code
_entity_poly.pdbx_strand_id
1 'polypeptide(L)'
;MSRAVSRLVEACSRLSITQRSQMHYLRPPPTSSILPPGPIPASTIIEKGFPSNETYHFPNPSASVELPSLENPQQVYTFPTLNRTPMVAPGAIITEILEKLAPTVEKGSLIAPGTTNKAPMWLSPRLLTIRRKKMKKHKRRRRYDRDFFKYQKYHREKKLKAEREFQKRMKSLLTELEAFNPEKYVKDTIKMANKEWQDELAPTGRKLYPHWSRLMSLEQLYGLPKSEYIDKRAGLPTPEEAEQIKALKEKYAKLYRKK
;
A
#
# COMPACT_ATOMS: atom_id res chain seq x y z
N MET A 1 35.38 22.39 51.85
CA MET A 1 34.94 21.14 51.19
C MET A 1 35.02 21.30 49.69
N SER A 2 35.65 20.35 48.99
CA SER A 2 36.09 20.46 47.60
C SER A 2 34.92 20.51 46.60
N ARG A 3 35.03 21.38 45.58
CA ARG A 3 34.11 21.49 44.42
C ARG A 3 33.80 20.15 43.73
N ALA A 4 34.68 19.15 43.89
CA ALA A 4 34.47 17.81 43.37
C ALA A 4 33.34 17.05 44.10
N VAL A 5 33.15 17.28 45.40
CA VAL A 5 32.09 16.65 46.19
C VAL A 5 30.72 17.21 45.81
N SER A 6 30.62 18.52 45.58
CA SER A 6 29.38 19.17 45.15
C SER A 6 28.88 18.66 43.80
N ARG A 7 29.78 18.39 42.84
CA ARG A 7 29.41 17.85 41.52
C ARG A 7 28.96 16.39 41.57
N LEU A 8 29.48 15.60 42.51
CA LEU A 8 29.04 14.22 42.73
C LEU A 8 27.64 14.16 43.37
N VAL A 9 27.33 15.09 44.28
CA VAL A 9 26.00 15.22 44.88
C VAL A 9 24.96 15.69 43.85
N GLU A 10 25.33 16.57 42.91
CA GLU A 10 24.48 16.97 41.77
C GLU A 10 24.27 15.85 40.74
N ALA A 11 25.27 14.98 40.54
CA ALA A 11 25.14 13.83 39.64
C ALA A 11 24.26 12.72 40.23
N CYS A 12 24.34 12.48 41.54
CA CYS A 12 23.54 11.46 42.22
C CYS A 12 22.07 11.88 42.43
N SER A 13 21.78 13.18 42.53
CA SER A 13 20.41 13.70 42.65
C SER A 13 19.62 13.64 41.33
N ARG A 14 20.27 13.37 40.19
CA ARG A 14 19.60 13.08 38.90
C ARG A 14 19.26 11.60 38.67
N LEU A 15 19.66 10.71 39.58
CA LEU A 15 19.41 9.26 39.49
C LEU A 15 18.32 8.75 40.45
N SER A 16 17.57 9.64 41.09
CA SER A 16 16.37 9.25 41.85
C SER A 16 15.21 8.94 40.89
N ILE A 17 15.24 7.73 40.36
CA ILE A 17 14.08 7.07 39.76
C ILE A 17 13.05 6.90 40.88
N THR A 18 12.16 7.88 41.00
CA THR A 18 10.91 7.70 41.73
C THR A 18 10.09 6.69 40.96
N GLN A 19 10.02 5.49 41.52
CA GLN A 19 9.19 4.38 41.10
C GLN A 19 7.71 4.76 41.34
N ARG A 20 7.17 5.66 40.52
CA ARG A 20 5.73 5.93 40.47
C ARG A 20 5.15 5.03 39.39
N SER A 21 4.60 3.91 39.84
CA SER A 21 3.67 3.05 39.09
C SER A 21 2.58 3.91 38.46
N GLN A 22 2.80 4.39 37.24
CA GLN A 22 1.73 4.82 36.37
C GLN A 22 1.24 3.60 35.61
N MET A 23 0.10 3.08 36.07
CA MET A 23 -0.75 2.21 35.30
C MET A 23 -1.01 2.89 33.95
N HIS A 24 -0.43 2.36 32.88
CA HIS A 24 -0.75 2.76 31.52
C HIS A 24 -2.19 2.34 31.25
N TYR A 25 -3.14 3.25 31.49
CA TYR A 25 -4.44 3.18 30.85
C TYR A 25 -4.19 3.18 29.35
N LEU A 26 -4.58 2.07 28.71
CA LEU A 26 -4.66 1.94 27.26
C LEU A 26 -5.56 3.06 26.75
N ARG A 27 -4.96 4.12 26.20
CA ARG A 27 -5.69 5.12 25.44
C ARG A 27 -6.20 4.41 24.17
N PRO A 28 -7.52 4.26 23.97
CA PRO A 28 -8.02 3.69 22.72
C PRO A 28 -7.62 4.63 21.56
N PRO A 29 -7.35 4.07 20.36
CA PRO A 29 -7.09 4.88 19.18
C PRO A 29 -8.31 5.77 18.87
N PRO A 30 -8.12 6.95 18.26
CA PRO A 30 -9.24 7.75 17.80
C PRO A 30 -10.05 6.92 16.79
N THR A 31 -11.31 6.72 17.12
CA THR A 31 -12.32 6.10 16.28
C THR A 31 -12.45 6.89 14.99
N SER A 32 -11.75 6.46 13.94
CA SER A 32 -12.14 6.74 12.57
C SER A 32 -13.42 5.93 12.33
N SER A 33 -14.55 6.58 12.62
CA SER A 33 -15.88 6.10 12.29
C SER A 33 -15.96 5.92 10.77
N ILE A 34 -15.75 4.70 10.31
CA ILE A 34 -16.22 4.23 9.00
C ILE A 34 -17.55 3.53 9.31
N LEU A 35 -18.56 4.32 9.70
CA LEU A 35 -19.94 3.90 9.59
C LEU A 35 -20.43 4.31 8.21
N PRO A 36 -21.15 3.44 7.48
CA PRO A 36 -21.87 3.89 6.29
C PRO A 36 -22.87 4.98 6.70
N PRO A 37 -23.10 6.01 5.87
CA PRO A 37 -24.11 7.02 6.16
C PRO A 37 -25.47 6.34 6.36
N GLY A 38 -26.14 6.67 7.45
CA GLY A 38 -27.50 6.21 7.72
C GLY A 38 -28.48 6.69 6.65
N PRO A 39 -29.64 6.01 6.50
CA PRO A 39 -30.66 6.45 5.56
C PRO A 39 -31.14 7.85 5.92
N ILE A 40 -31.08 8.75 4.95
CA ILE A 40 -31.54 10.13 5.06
C ILE A 40 -33.07 10.08 5.24
N PRO A 41 -33.66 10.78 6.24
CA PRO A 41 -35.11 10.88 6.37
C PRO A 41 -35.68 11.61 5.14
N ALA A 42 -36.72 11.03 4.53
CA ALA A 42 -37.32 11.44 3.26
C ALA A 42 -38.12 12.77 3.31
N SER A 43 -37.74 13.73 4.15
CA SER A 43 -38.49 14.97 4.33
C SER A 43 -37.57 16.18 4.42
N THR A 44 -36.91 16.51 3.31
CA THR A 44 -36.43 17.88 3.02
C THR A 44 -36.07 17.98 1.54
N ILE A 45 -37.08 17.88 0.68
CA ILE A 45 -37.00 18.40 -0.69
C ILE A 45 -37.27 19.91 -0.55
N ILE A 46 -36.21 20.70 -0.50
CA ILE A 46 -36.30 22.16 -0.66
C ILE A 46 -36.41 22.42 -2.15
N GLU A 47 -37.63 22.74 -2.57
CA GLU A 47 -37.96 23.28 -3.88
C GLU A 47 -37.21 24.60 -4.11
N LYS A 48 -36.34 24.64 -5.11
CA LYS A 48 -36.00 25.87 -5.82
C LYS A 48 -36.13 25.64 -7.32
N GLY A 49 -37.31 25.97 -7.81
CA GLY A 49 -37.59 26.59 -9.11
C GLY A 49 -36.95 25.97 -10.35
N PHE A 50 -37.69 25.06 -11.00
CA PHE A 50 -37.64 24.91 -12.46
C PHE A 50 -39.04 25.19 -13.02
N PRO A 51 -39.15 25.94 -14.14
CA PRO A 51 -40.44 26.38 -14.64
C PRO A 51 -41.26 25.24 -15.25
N SER A 52 -42.56 25.34 -14.95
CA SER A 52 -43.72 24.65 -15.48
C SER A 52 -43.65 24.29 -16.96
N ASN A 53 -43.85 23.02 -17.30
CA ASN A 53 -44.98 22.53 -18.10
C ASN A 53 -44.71 21.07 -18.46
N GLU A 54 -45.41 20.15 -17.81
CA GLU A 54 -45.93 18.92 -18.41
C GLU A 54 -46.73 18.14 -17.35
N THR A 55 -47.98 17.86 -17.67
CA THR A 55 -48.98 17.23 -16.82
C THR A 55 -48.68 15.73 -16.69
N TYR A 56 -48.05 15.30 -15.60
CA TYR A 56 -47.93 13.89 -15.26
C TYR A 56 -49.02 13.48 -14.27
N HIS A 57 -49.96 12.65 -14.74
CA HIS A 57 -50.91 11.94 -13.88
C HIS A 57 -50.16 10.91 -13.03
N PHE A 58 -49.99 11.18 -11.74
CA PHE A 58 -49.63 10.15 -10.76
C PHE A 58 -50.90 9.43 -10.31
N PRO A 59 -50.98 8.09 -10.39
CA PRO A 59 -52.08 7.34 -9.80
C PRO A 59 -51.97 7.33 -8.26
N ASN A 60 -53.12 7.48 -7.61
CA ASN A 60 -53.32 7.53 -6.15
C ASN A 60 -52.63 6.39 -5.38
N PRO A 61 -51.89 6.68 -4.29
CA PRO A 61 -51.38 5.67 -3.37
C PRO A 61 -52.43 5.35 -2.30
N SER A 62 -53.48 4.60 -2.64
CA SER A 62 -54.46 4.10 -1.66
C SER A 62 -54.81 2.64 -1.90
N ALA A 63 -53.81 1.80 -2.17
CA ALA A 63 -53.93 0.36 -2.09
C ALA A 63 -53.01 -0.14 -0.96
N SER A 64 -53.59 -0.42 0.20
CA SER A 64 -52.90 -1.11 1.30
C SER A 64 -52.74 -2.58 0.92
N VAL A 65 -51.51 -2.98 0.58
CA VAL A 65 -51.16 -4.39 0.37
C VAL A 65 -50.90 -5.02 1.73
N GLU A 66 -51.81 -5.87 2.19
CA GLU A 66 -51.57 -6.75 3.34
C GLU A 66 -50.72 -7.94 2.91
N LEU A 67 -49.54 -8.06 3.52
CA LEU A 67 -48.63 -9.19 3.29
C LEU A 67 -48.97 -10.34 4.26
N PRO A 68 -48.84 -11.61 3.84
CA PRO A 68 -49.11 -12.76 4.68
C PRO A 68 -48.21 -12.76 5.93
N SER A 69 -48.82 -12.98 7.09
CA SER A 69 -48.11 -13.08 8.37
C SER A 69 -47.16 -14.29 8.34
N LEU A 70 -45.90 -14.05 8.68
CA LEU A 70 -44.86 -15.08 8.75
C LEU A 70 -45.24 -16.13 9.82
N GLU A 71 -45.59 -17.35 9.41
CA GLU A 71 -45.98 -18.47 10.30
C GLU A 71 -44.89 -18.92 11.27
N ASN A 72 -43.66 -18.40 11.11
CA ASN A 72 -42.54 -18.65 12.01
C ASN A 72 -42.09 -17.32 12.63
N PRO A 73 -42.41 -17.03 13.91
CA PRO A 73 -41.79 -15.89 14.58
C PRO A 73 -40.28 -16.13 14.56
N GLN A 74 -39.55 -15.26 13.86
CA GLN A 74 -38.09 -15.28 13.85
C GLN A 74 -37.62 -15.42 15.30
N GLN A 75 -36.79 -16.43 15.55
CA GLN A 75 -36.18 -16.65 16.85
C GLN A 75 -35.31 -15.42 17.15
N VAL A 76 -35.88 -14.47 17.89
CA VAL A 76 -35.19 -13.22 18.24
C VAL A 76 -34.08 -13.60 19.20
N TYR A 77 -32.86 -13.69 18.69
CA TYR A 77 -31.65 -13.76 19.52
C TYR A 77 -31.44 -12.39 20.14
N THR A 78 -32.06 -12.15 21.30
CA THR A 78 -31.73 -11.02 22.15
C THR A 78 -30.35 -11.21 22.76
N PHE A 79 -29.57 -10.13 22.82
CA PHE A 79 -28.30 -10.13 23.53
C PHE A 79 -28.52 -10.46 25.02
N PRO A 80 -27.55 -11.12 25.70
CA PRO A 80 -27.71 -11.50 27.09
C PRO A 80 -27.93 -10.26 27.96
N THR A 81 -29.16 -10.05 28.41
CA THR A 81 -29.48 -9.02 29.40
C THR A 81 -29.10 -9.50 30.80
N LEU A 82 -28.59 -8.60 31.63
CA LEU A 82 -28.15 -8.89 33.02
C LEU A 82 -29.27 -9.41 33.93
N ASN A 83 -30.54 -9.17 33.56
CA ASN A 83 -31.70 -9.62 34.32
C ASN A 83 -32.12 -11.01 33.83
N ARG A 84 -31.75 -12.05 34.57
CA ARG A 84 -32.23 -13.42 34.35
C ARG A 84 -33.64 -13.55 34.93
N THR A 85 -34.66 -13.69 34.09
CA THR A 85 -35.97 -14.17 34.54
C THR A 85 -35.83 -15.63 35.00
N PRO A 86 -36.46 -16.04 36.12
CA PRO A 86 -36.43 -17.43 36.55
C PRO A 86 -37.07 -18.32 35.47
N MET A 87 -36.30 -19.28 34.98
CA MET A 87 -36.75 -20.25 33.98
C MET A 87 -37.74 -21.20 34.64
N VAL A 88 -39.04 -20.94 34.48
CA VAL A 88 -40.10 -21.86 34.91
C VAL A 88 -40.23 -22.93 33.83
N ALA A 89 -39.97 -24.18 34.20
CA ALA A 89 -40.17 -25.30 33.29
C ALA A 89 -41.68 -25.44 32.98
N PRO A 90 -42.09 -25.56 31.71
CA PRO A 90 -43.47 -25.86 31.37
C PRO A 90 -43.85 -27.22 31.99
N GLY A 91 -44.81 -27.18 32.93
CA GLY A 91 -45.20 -28.33 33.74
C GLY A 91 -45.78 -29.48 32.91
N ALA A 92 -45.44 -30.71 33.35
CA ALA A 92 -46.13 -32.01 33.20
C ALA A 92 -46.78 -32.44 31.86
N ILE A 93 -46.71 -31.68 30.77
CA ILE A 93 -47.30 -32.05 29.49
C ILE A 93 -46.31 -32.88 28.62
N ILE A 94 -45.02 -32.81 28.94
CA ILE A 94 -43.96 -33.46 28.14
C ILE A 94 -44.01 -35.00 28.28
N THR A 95 -44.47 -35.54 29.40
CA THR A 95 -44.52 -37.00 29.63
C THR A 95 -45.60 -37.67 28.78
N GLU A 96 -46.77 -37.05 28.61
CA GLU A 96 -47.87 -37.63 27.81
C GLU A 96 -47.60 -37.56 26.29
N ILE A 97 -46.82 -36.57 25.83
CA ILE A 97 -46.43 -36.45 24.42
C ILE A 97 -45.32 -37.45 24.07
N LEU A 98 -44.43 -37.76 25.02
CA LEU A 98 -43.33 -38.71 24.80
C LEU A 98 -43.79 -40.17 24.70
N GLU A 99 -44.87 -40.56 25.39
CA GLU A 99 -45.35 -41.95 25.38
C GLU A 99 -46.00 -42.35 24.05
N LYS A 100 -46.58 -41.40 23.31
CA LYS A 100 -47.26 -41.67 22.03
C LYS A 100 -46.35 -41.67 20.80
N LEU A 101 -45.05 -41.40 20.96
CA LEU A 101 -44.08 -41.32 19.87
C LEU A 101 -42.99 -42.40 19.91
N ALA A 102 -43.09 -43.39 20.79
CA ALA A 102 -42.19 -44.54 20.76
C ALA A 102 -42.60 -45.48 19.61
N PRO A 103 -41.81 -45.62 18.53
CA PRO A 103 -42.08 -46.64 17.53
C PRO A 103 -41.95 -47.99 18.21
N THR A 104 -42.97 -48.83 18.08
CA THR A 104 -42.95 -50.23 18.52
C THR A 104 -41.68 -50.87 17.96
N VAL A 105 -40.82 -51.37 18.84
CA VAL A 105 -39.52 -51.95 18.49
C VAL A 105 -39.74 -53.29 17.80
N GLU A 106 -40.14 -53.26 16.53
CA GLU A 106 -39.80 -54.36 15.64
C GLU A 106 -38.29 -54.31 15.44
N LYS A 107 -37.61 -55.36 15.89
CA LYS A 107 -36.16 -55.55 15.74
C LYS A 107 -35.84 -55.74 14.26
N GLY A 108 -35.87 -54.65 13.49
CA GLY A 108 -35.14 -54.57 12.25
C GLY A 108 -33.67 -54.87 12.57
N SER A 109 -33.12 -55.88 11.90
CA SER A 109 -31.69 -56.16 11.88
C SER A 109 -30.89 -54.85 11.90
N LEU A 110 -30.10 -54.64 12.94
CA LEU A 110 -29.17 -53.51 13.02
C LEU A 110 -28.11 -53.72 11.95
N ILE A 111 -28.41 -53.27 10.73
CA ILE A 111 -27.40 -53.09 9.69
C ILE A 111 -26.47 -52.02 10.25
N ALA A 112 -25.25 -52.43 10.63
CA ALA A 112 -24.19 -51.49 10.97
C ALA A 112 -24.15 -50.44 9.85
N PRO A 113 -24.19 -49.13 10.15
CA PRO A 113 -24.19 -48.11 9.11
C PRO A 113 -23.00 -48.44 8.22
N GLY A 114 -23.30 -48.83 6.96
CA GLY A 114 -22.30 -49.33 6.04
C GLY A 114 -21.13 -48.38 6.07
N THR A 115 -19.90 -48.88 6.12
CA THR A 115 -18.71 -48.05 6.11
C THR A 115 -18.79 -47.14 4.91
N THR A 116 -19.35 -45.94 5.10
CA THR A 116 -19.42 -44.93 4.07
C THR A 116 -17.96 -44.70 3.80
N ASN A 117 -17.49 -45.20 2.65
CA ASN A 117 -16.15 -44.95 2.16
C ASN A 117 -15.91 -43.49 2.47
N LYS A 118 -15.07 -43.18 3.46
CA LYS A 118 -14.82 -41.80 3.86
C LYS A 118 -14.21 -41.24 2.59
N ALA A 119 -15.05 -40.58 1.78
CA ALA A 119 -14.64 -40.05 0.50
C ALA A 119 -13.36 -39.30 0.84
N PRO A 120 -12.23 -39.63 0.20
CA PRO A 120 -10.94 -39.09 0.59
C PRO A 120 -11.20 -37.62 0.82
N MET A 121 -10.90 -37.10 2.00
CA MET A 121 -11.30 -35.74 2.34
C MET A 121 -10.54 -34.87 1.35
N TRP A 122 -11.19 -34.47 0.24
CA TRP A 122 -10.65 -33.59 -0.77
C TRP A 122 -10.57 -32.28 -0.02
N LEU A 123 -9.48 -32.10 0.75
CA LEU A 123 -9.08 -30.84 1.31
C LEU A 123 -9.07 -29.93 0.10
N SER A 124 -10.14 -29.13 -0.05
CA SER A 124 -10.31 -28.25 -1.19
C SER A 124 -8.96 -27.56 -1.40
N PRO A 125 -8.41 -27.47 -2.62
CA PRO A 125 -7.12 -26.83 -2.87
C PRO A 125 -6.96 -25.47 -2.14
N ARG A 126 -8.08 -24.81 -1.86
CA ARG A 126 -8.23 -23.64 -1.00
C ARG A 126 -7.77 -23.85 0.45
N LEU A 127 -8.14 -24.94 1.12
CA LEU A 127 -7.80 -25.24 2.52
C LEU A 127 -6.29 -25.49 2.71
N LEU A 128 -5.65 -26.21 1.77
CA LEU A 128 -4.19 -26.36 1.77
C LEU A 128 -3.48 -25.01 1.58
N THR A 129 -4.01 -24.16 0.70
CA THR A 129 -3.49 -22.80 0.49
C THR A 129 -3.66 -21.93 1.73
N ILE A 130 -4.81 -22.01 2.42
CA ILE A 130 -5.05 -21.32 3.69
C ILE A 130 -4.05 -21.78 4.74
N ARG A 131 -3.82 -23.09 4.92
CA ARG A 131 -2.83 -23.62 5.88
C ARG A 131 -1.41 -23.14 5.57
N ARG A 132 -1.01 -23.12 4.30
CA ARG A 132 0.28 -22.56 3.86
C ARG A 132 0.40 -21.07 4.19
N LYS A 133 -0.61 -20.26 3.84
CA LYS A 133 -0.64 -18.81 4.15
C LYS A 133 -0.62 -18.56 5.66
N LYS A 134 -1.41 -19.31 6.44
CA LYS A 134 -1.43 -19.28 7.91
C LYS A 134 -0.03 -19.54 8.46
N MET A 135 0.60 -20.63 8.03
CA MET A 135 1.94 -21.01 8.50
C MET A 135 2.99 -19.96 8.11
N LYS A 136 2.94 -19.40 6.90
CA LYS A 136 3.81 -18.30 6.46
C LYS A 136 3.62 -17.05 7.35
N LYS A 137 2.37 -16.65 7.64
CA LYS A 137 2.07 -15.51 8.53
C LYS A 137 2.57 -15.76 9.95
N HIS A 138 2.32 -16.95 10.51
CA HIS A 138 2.79 -17.34 11.84
C HIS A 138 4.31 -17.29 11.95
N LYS A 139 5.03 -17.92 11.00
CA LYS A 139 6.50 -17.89 10.95
C LYS A 139 7.05 -16.48 10.76
N ARG A 140 6.40 -15.64 9.94
CA ARG A 140 6.78 -14.23 9.74
C ARG A 140 6.65 -13.42 11.04
N ARG A 141 5.53 -13.54 11.76
CA ARG A 141 5.32 -12.88 13.05
C ARG A 141 6.36 -13.31 14.07
N ARG A 142 6.54 -14.62 14.24
CA ARG A 142 7.56 -15.16 15.16
C ARG A 142 8.99 -14.69 14.84
N ARG A 143 9.34 -14.50 13.56
CA ARG A 143 10.61 -13.91 13.15
C ARG A 143 10.68 -12.42 13.49
N TYR A 144 9.63 -11.68 13.20
CA TYR A 144 9.55 -10.26 13.53
C TYR A 144 9.72 -10.00 15.03
N ASP A 145 9.03 -10.79 15.86
CA ASP A 145 9.09 -10.64 17.33
C ASP A 145 10.48 -11.00 17.86
N ARG A 146 11.11 -12.06 17.31
CA ARG A 146 12.49 -12.45 17.66
C ARG A 146 13.50 -11.35 17.29
N ASP A 147 13.38 -10.79 16.10
CA ASP A 147 14.33 -9.83 15.54
C ASP A 147 13.85 -8.37 15.71
N PHE A 148 12.94 -8.11 16.65
CA PHE A 148 12.21 -6.84 16.78
C PHE A 148 13.16 -5.63 16.81
N PHE A 149 14.19 -5.69 17.66
CA PHE A 149 15.16 -4.59 17.80
C PHE A 149 15.99 -4.37 16.53
N LYS A 150 16.31 -5.43 15.78
CA LYS A 150 17.02 -5.33 14.49
C LYS A 150 16.15 -4.59 13.47
N TYR A 151 14.86 -4.92 13.40
CA TYR A 151 13.92 -4.21 12.53
C TYR A 151 13.75 -2.75 12.95
N GLN A 152 13.64 -2.45 14.25
CA GLN A 152 13.53 -1.07 14.72
C GLN A 152 14.76 -0.23 14.38
N LYS A 153 15.97 -0.80 14.56
CA LYS A 153 17.22 -0.15 14.15
C LYS A 153 17.22 0.14 12.64
N TYR A 154 16.92 -0.87 11.81
CA TYR A 154 16.85 -0.71 10.36
C TYR A 154 15.81 0.34 9.93
N HIS A 155 14.61 0.34 10.52
CA HIS A 155 13.58 1.32 10.20
C HIS A 155 13.98 2.73 10.61
N ARG A 156 14.65 2.90 11.76
CA ARG A 156 15.20 4.20 12.19
C ARG A 156 16.25 4.69 11.21
N GLU A 157 17.21 3.85 10.82
CA GLU A 157 18.24 4.19 9.84
C GLU A 157 17.64 4.54 8.48
N LYS A 158 16.64 3.77 8.01
CA LYS A 158 15.92 4.07 6.76
C LYS A 158 15.24 5.44 6.80
N LYS A 159 14.58 5.79 7.91
CA LYS A 159 13.96 7.11 8.09
C LYS A 159 15.01 8.23 8.13
N LEU A 160 16.10 8.04 8.86
CA LEU A 160 17.21 9.01 8.91
C LEU A 160 17.86 9.21 7.54
N LYS A 161 18.03 8.16 6.75
CA LYS A 161 18.56 8.26 5.39
C LYS A 161 17.62 9.08 4.49
N ALA A 162 16.32 8.78 4.52
CA ALA A 162 15.33 9.53 3.76
C ALA A 162 15.29 11.01 4.15
N GLU A 163 15.38 11.31 5.45
CA GLU A 163 15.43 12.68 5.96
C GLU A 163 16.69 13.43 5.49
N ARG A 164 17.86 12.79 5.54
CA ARG A 164 19.11 13.40 5.02
C ARG A 164 19.03 13.67 3.52
N GLU A 165 18.46 12.75 2.75
CA GLU A 165 18.26 12.93 1.31
C GLU A 165 17.29 14.10 1.03
N PHE A 166 16.21 14.21 1.80
CA PHE A 166 15.28 15.33 1.73
C PHE A 166 15.97 16.67 2.03
N GLN A 167 16.70 16.74 3.15
CA GLN A 167 17.46 17.94 3.52
C GLN A 167 18.50 18.32 2.48
N LYS A 168 19.20 17.33 1.90
CA LYS A 168 20.17 17.56 0.82
C LYS A 168 19.48 18.18 -0.40
N ARG A 169 18.33 17.65 -0.82
CA ARG A 169 17.55 18.20 -1.94
C ARG A 169 17.10 19.64 -1.65
N MET A 170 16.60 19.90 -0.44
CA MET A 170 16.15 21.23 -0.06
C MET A 170 17.30 22.25 -0.06
N LYS A 171 18.46 21.87 0.49
CA LYS A 171 19.66 22.71 0.43
C LYS A 171 20.11 22.97 -0.99
N SER A 172 20.06 21.98 -1.89
CA SER A 172 20.35 22.16 -3.32
C SER A 172 19.46 23.25 -3.93
N LEU A 173 18.15 23.17 -3.70
CA LEU A 173 17.21 24.16 -4.23
C LEU A 173 17.49 25.57 -3.69
N LEU A 174 17.79 25.70 -2.39
CA LEU A 174 18.17 26.99 -1.81
C LEU A 174 19.47 27.53 -2.41
N THR A 175 20.49 26.68 -2.59
CA THR A 175 21.74 27.11 -3.23
C THR A 175 21.55 27.49 -4.69
N GLU A 176 20.65 26.81 -5.41
CA GLU A 176 20.29 27.15 -6.79
C GLU A 176 19.57 28.50 -6.85
N LEU A 177 18.68 28.79 -5.89
CA LEU A 177 18.00 30.08 -5.77
C LEU A 177 18.96 31.21 -5.39
N GLU A 178 19.86 30.99 -4.43
CA GLU A 178 20.87 31.98 -4.02
C GLU A 178 21.86 32.29 -5.15
N ALA A 179 22.25 31.28 -5.93
CA ALA A 179 23.13 31.45 -7.08
C ALA A 179 22.41 31.98 -8.34
N PHE A 180 21.07 32.07 -8.32
CA PHE A 180 20.30 32.48 -9.49
C PHE A 180 20.43 33.99 -9.72
N ASN A 181 21.11 34.36 -10.80
CA ASN A 181 21.19 35.73 -11.27
C ASN A 181 20.22 35.94 -12.45
N PRO A 182 19.15 36.76 -12.28
CA PRO A 182 18.12 36.94 -13.30
C PRO A 182 18.65 37.62 -14.57
N GLU A 183 19.56 38.59 -14.44
CA GLU A 183 20.12 39.27 -15.61
C GLU A 183 20.93 38.32 -16.47
N LYS A 184 21.72 37.44 -15.83
CA LYS A 184 22.49 36.42 -16.55
C LYS A 184 21.56 35.45 -17.26
N TYR A 185 20.50 35.00 -16.60
CA TYR A 185 19.50 34.11 -17.20
C TYR A 185 18.82 34.74 -18.44
N VAL A 186 18.41 36.01 -18.35
CA VAL A 186 17.82 36.73 -19.49
C VAL A 186 18.83 36.90 -20.62
N LYS A 187 20.08 37.26 -20.31
CA LYS A 187 21.15 37.37 -21.32
C LYS A 187 21.42 36.03 -22.01
N ASP A 188 21.49 34.94 -21.24
CA ASP A 188 21.74 33.59 -21.78
C ASP A 188 20.56 33.11 -22.65
N THR A 189 19.32 33.40 -22.25
CA THR A 189 18.12 33.07 -23.05
C THR A 189 18.02 33.87 -24.34
N ILE A 190 18.28 35.18 -24.31
CA ILE A 190 18.35 36.02 -25.51
C ILE A 190 19.48 35.55 -26.42
N LYS A 191 20.66 35.27 -25.86
CA LYS A 191 21.81 34.74 -26.62
C LYS A 191 21.49 33.39 -27.27
N MET A 192 20.76 32.52 -26.58
CA MET A 192 20.34 31.24 -27.12
C MET A 192 19.30 31.41 -28.23
N ALA A 193 18.36 32.34 -28.08
CA ALA A 193 17.35 32.66 -29.10
C ALA A 193 17.96 33.31 -30.35
N ASN A 194 18.91 34.23 -30.16
CA ASN A 194 19.63 34.94 -31.23
C ASN A 194 20.79 34.11 -31.80
N LYS A 195 20.99 32.88 -31.35
CA LYS A 195 22.05 32.02 -31.86
C LYS A 195 21.68 31.56 -33.27
N GLU A 196 22.14 32.29 -34.26
CA GLU A 196 22.06 31.87 -35.66
C GLU A 196 22.89 30.60 -35.84
N TRP A 197 22.25 29.55 -36.34
CA TRP A 197 22.87 28.26 -36.54
C TRP A 197 23.50 28.20 -37.93
N GLN A 198 24.81 28.47 -37.97
CA GLN A 198 25.75 28.24 -39.10
C GLN A 198 25.19 28.57 -40.49
N ASP A 199 25.64 29.69 -41.06
CA ASP A 199 25.49 29.97 -42.49
C ASP A 199 26.38 29.06 -43.37
N GLU A 200 27.21 28.21 -42.77
CA GLU A 200 28.03 27.28 -43.54
C GLU A 200 27.16 26.23 -44.25
N LEU A 201 27.11 26.35 -45.58
CA LEU A 201 26.53 25.36 -46.46
C LEU A 201 27.33 24.06 -46.35
N ALA A 202 26.64 22.93 -46.41
CA ALA A 202 27.29 21.63 -46.64
C ALA A 202 28.14 21.69 -47.93
N PRO A 203 29.16 20.84 -48.09
CA PRO A 203 29.91 20.73 -49.34
C PRO A 203 29.03 20.49 -50.58
N THR A 204 27.78 20.05 -50.37
CA THR A 204 26.73 19.85 -51.38
C THR A 204 25.90 21.10 -51.70
N GLY A 205 26.16 22.24 -51.06
CA GLY A 205 25.44 23.50 -51.25
C GLY A 205 24.10 23.60 -50.49
N ARG A 206 23.76 22.64 -49.64
CA ARG A 206 22.52 22.66 -48.84
C ARG A 206 22.75 23.32 -47.48
N LYS A 207 21.76 24.07 -46.97
CA LYS A 207 21.78 24.61 -45.59
C LYS A 207 21.92 23.48 -44.59
N LEU A 208 22.90 23.58 -43.70
CA LEU A 208 23.22 22.56 -42.70
C LEU A 208 22.43 22.84 -41.42
N TYR A 209 21.15 22.45 -41.42
CA TYR A 209 20.33 22.60 -40.21
C TYR A 209 20.91 21.75 -39.06
N PRO A 210 20.86 22.25 -37.81
CA PRO A 210 21.22 21.46 -36.65
C PRO A 210 20.38 20.19 -36.60
N HIS A 211 21.03 19.04 -36.50
CA HIS A 211 20.34 17.81 -36.12
C HIS A 211 19.79 17.95 -34.69
N TRP A 212 18.62 17.35 -34.41
CA TRP A 212 17.94 17.48 -33.11
C TRP A 212 18.82 17.08 -31.91
N SER A 213 19.75 16.13 -32.10
CA SER A 213 20.74 15.72 -31.08
C SER A 213 21.79 16.79 -30.74
N ARG A 214 21.83 17.90 -31.48
CA ARG A 214 22.67 19.07 -31.20
C ARG A 214 21.93 20.13 -30.39
N LEU A 215 20.59 20.07 -30.35
CA LEU A 215 19.72 21.02 -29.64
C LEU A 215 19.63 20.73 -28.14
N MET A 216 19.74 19.46 -27.77
CA MET A 216 19.62 19.00 -26.40
C MET A 216 20.69 17.96 -26.11
N SER A 217 21.24 17.98 -24.89
CA SER A 217 22.13 16.90 -24.47
C SER A 217 21.33 15.59 -24.35
N LEU A 218 21.98 14.44 -24.53
CA LEU A 218 21.29 13.15 -24.40
C LEU A 218 20.72 12.99 -22.98
N GLU A 219 21.42 13.53 -21.99
CA GLU A 219 21.00 13.54 -20.59
C GLU A 219 19.70 14.33 -20.42
N GLN A 220 19.59 15.51 -21.05
CA GLN A 220 18.34 16.27 -21.06
C GLN A 220 17.22 15.53 -21.78
N LEU A 221 17.53 14.81 -22.87
CA LEU A 221 16.53 14.07 -23.65
C LEU A 221 15.92 12.92 -22.85
N TYR A 222 16.74 12.23 -22.08
CA TYR A 222 16.30 11.14 -21.21
C TYR A 222 15.88 11.62 -19.80
N GLY A 223 15.90 12.93 -19.54
CA GLY A 223 15.55 13.50 -18.24
C GLY A 223 16.47 13.07 -17.09
N LEU A 224 17.73 12.74 -17.41
CA LEU A 224 18.71 12.35 -16.40
C LEU A 224 19.13 13.55 -15.54
N PRO A 225 19.38 13.34 -14.23
CA PRO A 225 19.90 14.39 -13.38
C PRO A 225 21.28 14.84 -13.89
N LYS A 226 21.62 16.13 -13.75
CA LYS A 226 22.90 16.70 -14.21
C LYS A 226 24.16 16.03 -13.64
N SER A 227 24.01 15.23 -12.57
CA SER A 227 25.08 14.44 -11.97
C SER A 227 25.39 13.13 -12.71
N GLU A 228 24.44 12.61 -13.49
CA GLU A 228 24.58 11.37 -14.25
C GLU A 228 24.81 11.73 -15.72
N TYR A 229 26.00 11.40 -16.24
CA TYR A 229 26.38 11.66 -17.62
C TYR A 229 26.33 10.35 -18.43
N ILE A 230 25.89 10.43 -19.68
CA ILE A 230 25.95 9.29 -20.60
C ILE A 230 27.33 9.35 -21.27
N ASP A 231 28.19 8.39 -20.95
CA ASP A 231 29.50 8.31 -21.61
C ASP A 231 29.33 7.88 -23.07
N LYS A 232 29.51 8.83 -23.99
CA LYS A 232 29.44 8.58 -25.44
C LYS A 232 30.59 7.71 -25.94
N ARG A 233 31.64 7.53 -25.13
CA ARG A 233 32.79 6.66 -25.42
C ARG A 233 32.65 5.27 -24.84
N ALA A 234 31.62 4.99 -24.05
CA ALA A 234 31.38 3.65 -23.53
C ALA A 234 31.19 2.66 -24.69
N GLY A 235 32.04 1.63 -24.74
CA GLY A 235 32.04 0.61 -25.80
C GLY A 235 32.78 0.99 -27.08
N LEU A 236 33.32 2.21 -27.18
CA LEU A 236 34.32 2.53 -28.20
C LEU A 236 35.69 2.05 -27.72
N PRO A 237 36.52 1.46 -28.60
CA PRO A 237 37.87 1.04 -28.22
C PRO A 237 38.69 2.20 -27.70
N THR A 238 39.35 1.99 -26.57
CA THR A 238 40.41 2.89 -26.10
C THR A 238 41.55 2.95 -27.13
N PRO A 239 42.41 3.99 -27.14
CA PRO A 239 43.49 4.08 -28.14
C PRO A 239 44.38 2.82 -28.16
N GLU A 240 44.64 2.25 -26.99
CA GLU A 240 45.41 0.99 -26.86
C GLU A 240 44.65 -0.21 -27.43
N GLU A 241 43.35 -0.35 -27.13
CA GLU A 241 42.50 -1.39 -27.71
C GLU A 241 42.32 -1.22 -29.22
N ALA A 242 42.29 0.02 -29.73
CA ALA A 242 42.20 0.31 -31.14
C ALA A 242 43.44 -0.18 -31.91
N GLU A 243 44.64 -0.02 -31.32
CA GLU A 243 45.88 -0.57 -31.86
C GLU A 243 45.88 -2.10 -31.83
N GLN A 244 45.41 -2.71 -30.73
CA GLN A 244 45.26 -4.17 -30.65
C GLN A 244 44.28 -4.71 -31.70
N ILE A 245 43.13 -4.05 -31.88
CA ILE A 245 42.14 -4.40 -32.91
C ILE A 245 42.75 -4.24 -34.31
N LYS A 246 43.55 -3.19 -34.55
CA LYS A 246 44.24 -2.98 -35.82
C LYS A 246 45.26 -4.10 -36.09
N ALA A 247 46.07 -4.45 -35.10
CA ALA A 247 47.02 -5.54 -35.19
C ALA A 247 46.33 -6.90 -35.44
N LEU A 248 45.19 -7.15 -34.77
CA LEU A 248 44.38 -8.35 -35.00
C LEU A 248 43.78 -8.37 -36.41
N LYS A 249 43.30 -7.24 -36.93
CA LYS A 249 42.82 -7.11 -38.31
C LYS A 249 43.93 -7.38 -39.33
N GLU A 250 45.13 -6.87 -39.10
CA GLU A 250 46.30 -7.12 -39.96
C GLU A 250 46.73 -8.58 -39.90
N LYS A 251 46.75 -9.20 -38.71
CA LYS A 251 47.04 -10.62 -38.53
C LYS A 251 46.00 -11.49 -39.24
N TYR A 252 44.71 -11.16 -39.10
CA TYR A 252 43.63 -11.85 -39.78
C TYR A 252 43.73 -11.71 -41.30
N ALA A 253 44.01 -10.50 -41.80
CA ALA A 253 44.21 -10.25 -43.22
C ALA A 253 45.40 -11.06 -43.77
N LYS A 254 46.53 -11.12 -43.06
CA LYS A 254 47.69 -11.93 -43.47
C LYS A 254 47.40 -13.43 -43.49
N LEU A 255 46.59 -13.93 -42.56
CA LEU A 255 46.28 -15.36 -42.44
C LEU A 255 45.21 -15.83 -43.41
N TYR A 256 44.19 -15.00 -43.68
CA TYR A 256 42.96 -15.45 -44.34
C TYR A 256 42.63 -14.71 -45.64
N ARG A 257 43.23 -13.55 -45.90
CA ARG A 257 43.06 -12.87 -47.20
C ARG A 257 44.06 -13.48 -48.18
N LYS A 258 43.67 -14.58 -48.83
CA LYS A 258 44.39 -15.13 -50.00
C LYS A 258 44.59 -14.00 -51.03
N LYS A 259 45.81 -13.88 -51.54
CA LYS A 259 46.15 -13.06 -52.72
C LYS A 259 45.36 -13.55 -53.93
#